data_AF-A0AAP6BJ59-F1
#
_entry.id   AF-A0AAP6BJ59-F1
#
_cell.length_a   1.000
_cell.length_b   1.000
_cell.length_c   1.000
_cell.angle_alpha   90.00
_cell.angle_beta   90.00
_cell.angle_gamma   90.00
#
_symmetry.space_group_name_H-M   'P 1'
#
loop_
_entity.id
_entity.type
_entity.pdbx_description
1 polymer ?
#
loop_
_entity_poly.entity_id
_entity_poly.type
_entity_poly.pdbx_seq_one_letter_code
_entity_poly.pdbx_strand_id
1 'polypeptide(L)'
;MPLPATTPFQRADDIARHLDRLADHLGQLPAGQALQLVARVMDPDNGVLAGFTGVLVTGSRRAQREAERGTLPAEVWLALGRAANELSDIGLDLGEHTDALREFAHRPASPSASPPAAAPLVVRRHR
;
A
#
# COMPACT_ATOMS: atom_id res chain seq x y z
N MET A 1 -9.20 -18.97 -27.77
CA MET A 1 -9.69 -17.59 -28.02
C MET A 1 -8.90 -16.66 -27.11
N PRO A 2 -8.20 -15.62 -27.62
CA PRO A 2 -7.50 -14.70 -26.74
C PRO A 2 -8.52 -13.78 -26.06
N LEU A 3 -8.37 -13.57 -24.75
CA LEU A 3 -9.12 -12.55 -24.00
C LEU A 3 -8.85 -11.16 -24.61
N PRO A 4 -9.83 -10.25 -24.70
CA PRO A 4 -9.60 -8.91 -25.21
C PRO A 4 -8.53 -8.21 -24.36
N ALA A 5 -7.55 -7.59 -25.02
CA ALA A 5 -6.52 -6.82 -24.34
C ALA A 5 -7.20 -5.62 -23.64
N THR A 6 -7.28 -5.66 -22.31
CA THR A 6 -7.73 -4.54 -21.49
C THR A 6 -6.84 -3.33 -21.76
N THR A 7 -7.44 -2.20 -22.11
CA THR A 7 -6.70 -0.95 -22.31
C THR A 7 -6.01 -0.51 -20.99
N PRO A 8 -4.93 0.30 -21.06
CA PRO A 8 -4.29 0.83 -19.85
C PRO A 8 -5.25 1.59 -18.92
N PHE A 9 -6.25 2.28 -19.48
CA PHE A 9 -7.28 2.99 -18.71
C PHE A 9 -8.20 2.03 -17.96
N GLN A 10 -8.72 1.00 -18.64
CA GLN A 10 -9.51 -0.04 -17.99
C GLN A 10 -8.72 -0.75 -16.89
N ARG A 11 -7.41 -0.93 -17.08
CA ARG A 11 -6.54 -1.51 -16.05
C ARG A 11 -6.42 -0.61 -14.81
N ALA A 12 -6.36 0.71 -14.97
CA ALA A 12 -6.36 1.64 -13.84
C ALA A 12 -7.70 1.56 -13.06
N ASP A 13 -8.82 1.50 -13.76
CA ASP A 13 -10.15 1.33 -13.15
C ASP A 13 -10.25 -0.02 -12.42
N ASP A 14 -9.69 -1.08 -13.00
CA ASP A 14 -9.64 -2.39 -12.37
C ASP A 14 -8.81 -2.37 -11.09
N ILE A 15 -7.65 -1.69 -11.10
CA ILE A 15 -6.82 -1.53 -9.89
C ILE A 15 -7.61 -0.82 -8.80
N ALA A 16 -8.25 0.31 -9.10
CA ALA A 16 -9.06 1.04 -8.14
C ALA A 16 -10.15 0.15 -7.51
N ARG A 17 -10.91 -0.58 -8.34
CA ARG A 17 -11.93 -1.52 -7.85
C ARG A 17 -11.36 -2.66 -7.03
N HIS A 18 -10.17 -3.16 -7.35
CA HIS A 18 -9.51 -4.19 -6.55
C HIS A 18 -9.06 -3.66 -5.18
N LEU A 19 -8.59 -2.40 -5.11
CA LEU A 19 -8.23 -1.77 -3.85
C LEU A 19 -9.45 -1.57 -2.94
N ASP A 20 -10.58 -1.13 -3.50
CA ASP A 20 -11.83 -0.98 -2.73
C ASP A 20 -12.27 -2.32 -2.14
N ARG A 21 -12.31 -3.38 -2.96
CA ARG A 21 -12.64 -4.74 -2.48
C ARG A 21 -11.63 -5.25 -1.45
N LEU A 22 -10.36 -4.91 -1.60
CA LEU A 22 -9.33 -5.31 -0.65
C LEU A 22 -9.58 -4.67 0.72
N ALA A 23 -9.96 -3.40 0.74
CA ALA A 23 -10.34 -2.69 1.96
C ALA A 23 -11.58 -3.30 2.61
N ASP A 24 -12.62 -3.61 1.82
CA ASP A 24 -13.83 -4.28 2.30
C ASP A 24 -13.52 -5.65 2.93
N HIS A 25 -12.70 -6.47 2.26
CA HIS A 25 -12.30 -7.77 2.78
C HIS A 25 -11.46 -7.65 4.05
N LEU A 26 -10.56 -6.66 4.13
CA LEU A 26 -9.70 -6.48 5.30
C LEU A 26 -10.53 -6.33 6.60
N GLY A 27 -11.67 -5.64 6.53
CA GLY A 27 -12.57 -5.47 7.68
C GLY A 27 -13.33 -6.74 8.09
N GLN A 28 -13.36 -7.76 7.24
CA GLN A 28 -14.07 -9.02 7.47
C GLN A 28 -13.15 -10.18 7.84
N LEU A 29 -11.83 -10.04 7.61
CA LEU A 29 -10.87 -11.11 7.86
C LEU A 29 -10.63 -11.33 9.36
N PRO A 30 -10.39 -12.59 9.78
CA PRO A 30 -9.84 -12.88 11.10
C PRO A 30 -8.52 -12.12 11.31
N ALA A 31 -8.26 -11.66 12.55
CA ALA A 31 -7.14 -10.77 12.87
C ALA A 31 -5.78 -11.22 12.30
N GLY A 32 -5.43 -12.51 12.40
CA GLY A 32 -4.19 -13.03 11.84
C GLY A 32 -4.10 -12.90 10.31
N GLN A 33 -5.20 -13.17 9.60
CA GLN A 33 -5.26 -13.04 8.14
C GLN A 33 -5.27 -11.57 7.70
N ALA A 34 -5.94 -10.70 8.47
CA ALA A 34 -5.91 -9.25 8.23
C ALA A 34 -4.49 -8.70 8.32
N LEU A 35 -3.71 -9.10 9.34
CA LEU A 35 -2.32 -8.68 9.49
C LEU A 35 -1.40 -9.25 8.41
N GLN A 36 -1.62 -10.50 7.96
CA GLN A 36 -0.93 -11.06 6.77
C GLN A 36 -1.18 -10.22 5.52
N LEU A 37 -2.45 -9.84 5.31
CA LEU A 37 -2.84 -9.02 4.18
C LEU A 37 -2.18 -7.65 4.24
N VAL A 38 -2.21 -6.98 5.40
CA VAL A 38 -1.52 -5.69 5.60
C VAL A 38 -0.02 -5.82 5.32
N ALA A 39 0.65 -6.85 5.85
CA ALA A 39 2.07 -7.09 5.58
C ALA A 39 2.37 -7.31 4.09
N ARG A 40 1.44 -7.93 3.34
CA ARG A 40 1.58 -8.12 1.89
C ARG A 40 1.37 -6.83 1.10
N VAL A 41 0.41 -6.00 1.51
CA VAL A 41 0.13 -4.70 0.87
C VAL A 41 1.30 -3.73 1.10
N MET A 42 1.90 -3.77 2.28
CA MET A 42 3.01 -2.90 2.70
C MET A 42 4.41 -3.43 2.34
N ASP A 43 4.50 -4.59 1.69
CA ASP A 43 5.80 -5.15 1.27
C ASP A 43 6.58 -4.11 0.44
N PRO A 44 7.79 -3.72 0.85
CA PRO A 44 8.49 -2.57 0.27
C PRO A 44 8.97 -2.83 -1.17
N ASP A 45 9.14 -4.10 -1.55
CA ASP A 45 9.67 -4.47 -2.86
C ASP A 45 8.55 -4.80 -3.87
N ASN A 46 7.51 -5.50 -3.43
CA ASN A 46 6.48 -6.11 -4.28
C ASN A 46 5.04 -5.83 -3.80
N GLY A 47 4.88 -4.96 -2.81
CA GLY A 47 3.58 -4.58 -2.27
C GLY A 47 2.81 -3.62 -3.16
N VAL A 48 1.56 -3.37 -2.77
CA VAL A 48 0.67 -2.42 -3.45
C VAL A 48 1.23 -1.00 -3.34
N LEU A 49 1.76 -0.64 -2.18
CA LEU A 49 2.36 0.68 -1.96
C LEU A 49 3.57 0.89 -2.87
N ALA A 50 4.49 -0.08 -2.94
CA ALA A 50 5.65 -0.05 -3.84
C ALA A 50 5.23 0.09 -5.31
N GLY A 51 4.20 -0.66 -5.74
CA GLY A 51 3.63 -0.55 -7.08
C GLY A 51 3.07 0.84 -7.38
N PHE A 52 2.33 1.43 -6.44
CA PHE A 52 1.77 2.78 -6.59
C PHE A 52 2.86 3.86 -6.63
N THR A 53 3.88 3.76 -5.79
CA THR A 53 5.08 4.61 -5.83
C THR A 53 5.74 4.54 -7.21
N GLY A 54 5.88 3.34 -7.78
CA GLY A 54 6.44 3.15 -9.13
C GLY A 54 5.64 3.84 -10.24
N VAL A 55 4.30 3.84 -10.14
CA VAL A 55 3.42 4.59 -11.06
C VAL A 55 3.69 6.08 -10.97
N LEU A 56 3.80 6.65 -9.76
CA LEU A 56 4.08 8.09 -9.58
C LEU A 56 5.49 8.48 -10.02
N VAL A 57 6.51 7.66 -9.76
CA VAL A 57 7.87 7.89 -10.28
C VAL A 57 7.85 7.94 -11.81
N THR A 58 7.13 7.01 -12.44
CA THR A 58 7.02 6.95 -13.90
C THR A 58 6.22 8.14 -14.45
N GLY A 59 5.11 8.49 -13.79
CA GLY A 59 4.29 9.66 -14.10
C GLY A 59 5.07 10.97 -13.96
N SER A 60 5.85 11.12 -12.90
CA SER A 60 6.73 12.27 -12.67
C SER A 60 7.74 12.46 -13.80
N ARG A 61 8.42 11.36 -14.23
CA ARG A 61 9.33 11.40 -15.39
C ARG A 61 8.62 11.76 -16.70
N ARG A 62 7.37 11.30 -16.88
CA ARG A 62 6.56 11.67 -18.05
C ARG A 62 6.19 13.15 -18.00
N ALA A 63 5.77 13.65 -16.84
CA ALA A 63 5.40 15.03 -16.60
C ALA A 63 6.59 15.98 -16.79
N GLN A 64 7.78 15.60 -16.32
CA GLN A 64 9.02 16.34 -16.56
C GLN A 64 9.24 16.60 -18.05
N ARG A 65 9.17 15.56 -18.87
CA ARG A 65 9.36 15.67 -20.33
C ARG A 65 8.33 16.57 -21.00
N GLU A 66 7.11 16.62 -20.48
CA GLU A 66 6.06 17.52 -21.02
C GLU A 66 6.23 18.95 -20.52
N ALA A 67 6.68 19.15 -19.27
CA ALA A 67 7.03 20.47 -18.76
C ALA A 67 8.22 21.09 -19.53
N GLU A 68 9.26 20.30 -19.82
CA GLU A 68 10.40 20.71 -20.66
C GLU A 68 9.96 21.11 -22.09
N ARG A 69 8.84 20.57 -22.58
CA ARG A 69 8.24 20.91 -23.88
C ARG A 69 7.23 22.05 -23.81
N GLY A 70 6.93 22.56 -22.61
CA GLY A 70 5.93 23.62 -22.39
C GLY A 70 4.48 23.15 -22.51
N THR A 71 4.21 21.83 -22.55
CA THR A 71 2.86 21.28 -22.70
C THR A 71 2.17 21.01 -21.35
N LEU A 72 2.92 21.10 -20.25
CA LEU A 72 2.45 20.85 -18.90
C LEU A 72 3.10 21.84 -17.92
N PRO A 73 2.38 22.37 -16.91
CA PRO A 73 3.00 23.19 -15.87
C PRO A 73 4.04 22.40 -15.07
N ALA A 74 5.17 23.03 -14.74
CA ALA A 74 6.26 22.39 -14.00
C ALA A 74 5.81 21.94 -12.58
N GLU A 75 4.83 22.61 -12.00
CA GLU A 75 4.22 22.30 -10.70
C GLU A 75 3.67 20.87 -10.66
N VAL A 76 3.12 20.36 -11.77
CA VAL A 76 2.58 18.99 -11.84
C VAL A 76 3.70 17.96 -11.75
N TRP A 77 4.83 18.20 -12.44
CA TRP A 77 6.02 17.35 -12.31
C TRP A 77 6.55 17.35 -10.87
N LEU A 78 6.70 18.54 -10.27
CA LEU A 78 7.18 18.69 -8.89
C LEU A 78 6.26 18.01 -7.88
N ALA A 79 4.94 18.15 -8.04
CA ALA A 79 3.96 17.51 -7.17
C ALA A 79 4.04 15.98 -7.26
N LEU A 80 4.13 15.42 -8.47
CA LEU A 80 4.27 13.97 -8.67
C LEU A 80 5.60 13.44 -8.10
N GLY A 81 6.69 14.19 -8.28
CA GLY A 81 7.99 13.84 -7.71
C GLY A 81 7.97 13.84 -6.18
N ARG A 82 7.37 14.87 -5.57
CA ARG A 82 7.22 14.94 -4.11
C ARG A 82 6.37 13.79 -3.57
N ALA A 83 5.21 13.53 -4.16
CA ALA A 83 4.34 12.44 -3.74
C ALA A 83 5.03 11.07 -3.85
N ALA A 84 5.82 10.84 -4.90
CA ALA A 84 6.60 9.62 -5.05
C ALA A 84 7.65 9.45 -3.94
N ASN A 85 8.35 10.54 -3.57
CA ASN A 85 9.32 10.50 -2.46
C ASN A 85 8.62 10.23 -1.12
N GLU A 86 7.54 10.96 -0.82
CA GLU A 86 6.79 10.78 0.43
C GLU A 86 6.26 9.33 0.57
N LEU A 87 5.74 8.74 -0.52
CA LEU A 87 5.28 7.35 -0.50
C LEU A 87 6.44 6.34 -0.40
N SER A 88 7.61 6.67 -0.94
CA SER A 88 8.82 5.86 -0.75
C SER A 88 9.25 5.86 0.72
N ASP A 89 9.27 7.03 1.35
CA ASP A 89 9.64 7.18 2.76
C ASP A 89 8.64 6.45 3.67
N ILE A 90 7.34 6.62 3.43
CA ILE A 90 6.28 5.84 4.11
C ILE A 90 6.49 4.33 3.93
N GLY A 91 6.87 3.90 2.72
CA GLY A 91 7.13 2.48 2.43
C GLY A 91 8.32 1.93 3.22
N LEU A 92 9.37 2.72 3.42
CA LEU A 92 10.52 2.34 4.25
C LEU A 92 10.10 2.20 5.72
N ASP A 93 9.41 3.20 6.27
CA ASP A 93 8.94 3.20 7.66
C ASP A 93 8.03 1.99 7.97
N LEU A 94 7.11 1.66 7.05
CA LEU A 94 6.22 0.52 7.21
C LEU A 94 6.91 -0.82 6.95
N GLY A 95 7.93 -0.83 6.09
CA GLY A 95 8.80 -1.97 5.84
C GLY A 95 9.47 -2.47 7.12
N GLU A 96 9.93 -1.56 7.99
CA GLU A 96 10.55 -1.88 9.29
C GLU A 96 9.63 -2.72 10.21
N HIS A 97 8.32 -2.62 10.02
CA HIS A 97 7.32 -3.33 10.82
C HIS A 97 6.73 -4.57 10.11
N THR A 98 7.08 -4.80 8.85
CA THR A 98 6.49 -5.87 8.04
C THR A 98 6.92 -7.25 8.54
N ASP A 99 8.15 -7.41 9.03
CA ASP A 99 8.61 -8.68 9.60
C ASP A 99 7.89 -9.01 10.92
N ALA A 100 7.67 -8.02 11.79
CA ALA A 100 6.88 -8.19 13.00
C ALA A 100 5.43 -8.62 12.70
N LEU A 101 4.82 -8.05 11.65
CA LEU A 101 3.49 -8.44 11.19
C LEU A 101 3.47 -9.89 10.67
N ARG A 102 4.48 -10.30 9.90
CA ARG A 102 4.63 -11.68 9.38
C ARG A 102 4.81 -12.70 10.50
N GLU A 103 5.65 -12.38 11.48
CA GLU A 103 5.87 -13.24 12.65
C GLU A 103 4.58 -13.43 13.47
N PHE A 104 3.85 -12.35 13.73
CA PHE A 104 2.59 -12.42 14.46
C PHE A 104 1.53 -13.21 13.68
N ALA A 105 1.48 -13.00 12.37
CA ALA A 105 0.62 -13.71 11.44
C ALA A 105 0.84 -15.23 11.40
N HIS A 106 2.05 -15.70 11.63
CA HIS A 106 2.42 -17.13 11.57
C HIS A 106 2.42 -17.79 12.94
N ARG A 107 2.15 -17.04 14.01
CA ARG A 107 2.07 -17.58 15.37
C ARG A 107 0.81 -18.45 15.49
N PRO A 108 0.95 -19.76 15.78
CA PRO A 108 -0.22 -20.60 16.04
C PRO A 108 -0.98 -20.07 17.25
N ALA A 109 -2.31 -20.04 17.17
CA ALA A 109 -3.16 -19.65 18.28
C ALA A 109 -2.91 -20.60 19.46
N SER A 110 -2.19 -20.12 20.47
CA SER A 110 -1.87 -20.92 21.64
C SER A 110 -3.15 -21.09 22.48
N PRO A 111 -3.64 -22.31 22.73
CA PRO A 111 -4.98 -22.51 23.27
C PRO A 111 -5.13 -22.27 24.78
N SER A 112 -4.14 -21.70 25.49
CA SER A 112 -4.25 -21.59 26.96
C SER A 112 -3.59 -20.39 27.65
N ALA A 113 -3.26 -19.31 26.95
CA ALA A 113 -2.78 -18.10 27.62
C ALA A 113 -3.91 -17.07 27.71
N SER A 114 -4.18 -16.56 28.92
CA SER A 114 -5.01 -15.37 29.11
C SER A 114 -4.59 -14.28 28.10
N PRO A 115 -5.54 -13.55 27.47
CA PRO A 115 -5.20 -12.59 26.44
C PRO A 115 -4.18 -11.58 27.00
N PRO A 116 -3.08 -11.30 26.29
CA PRO A 116 -2.10 -10.33 26.73
C PRO A 116 -2.78 -8.98 26.95
N ALA A 117 -2.44 -8.32 28.07
CA ALA A 117 -3.00 -7.01 28.39
C ALA A 117 -2.70 -6.02 27.25
N ALA A 118 -3.72 -5.27 26.84
CA ALA A 118 -3.59 -4.28 25.77
C ALA A 118 -2.51 -3.24 26.11
N ALA A 119 -1.74 -2.82 25.10
CA ALA A 119 -0.69 -1.83 25.28
C ALA A 119 -1.24 -0.53 25.90
N PRO A 120 -0.59 0.06 26.91
CA PRO A 120 -1.08 1.27 27.61
C PRO A 120 -1.35 2.46 26.69
N LEU A 121 -0.60 2.58 25.59
CA LEU A 121 -0.79 3.61 24.56
C LEU A 121 -2.13 3.47 23.82
N VAL A 122 -2.62 2.23 23.63
CA VAL A 122 -3.90 1.94 22.98
C VAL A 122 -5.06 2.23 23.94
N VAL A 123 -4.94 1.82 25.21
CA VAL A 123 -5.97 2.04 26.23
C VAL A 123 -6.24 3.53 26.49
N ARG A 124 -5.24 4.40 26.35
CA ARG A 124 -5.42 5.87 26.50
C ARG A 124 -6.15 6.52 25.34
N ARG A 125 -6.07 5.94 24.13
CA ARG A 125 -6.70 6.49 22.92
C ARG A 125 -8.17 6.10 22.74
N HIS A 126 -8.63 5.09 23.49
CA HIS A 126 -10.02 4.64 23.51
C HIS A 126 -10.86 5.24 24.66
N ARG A 127 -10.29 6.14 25.47
CA ARG A 127 -11.01 6.85 26.54
C ARG A 127 -11.58 8.17 26.06
#